data_AF-A0A1Y3NVX6-F1
#
_entry.id   AF-A0A1Y3NVX6-F1
#
_cell.length_a   1.000
_cell.length_b   1.000
_cell.length_c   1.000
_cell.angle_alpha   90.00
_cell.angle_beta   90.00
_cell.angle_gamma   90.00
#
_symmetry.space_group_name_H-M   'P 1'
#
loop_
_entity.id
_entity.type
_entity.pdbx_description
1 polymer ?
#
loop_
_entity_poly.entity_id
_entity_poly.type
_entity_poly.pdbx_seq_one_letter_code
_entity_poly.pdbx_strand_id
1 'polypeptide(L)'
;MFKRKILCLKSPILLILYQIVAFVNADIGENDLPSCYVKLSGQNYGIEDFVVELNGIWSRIYDINNESISEDNLSLMAIITCNYNVNHPICKQNEAILKDVSDNYYYIAENKNFKNTLLTTDNTSCYNNVGNLINISGEIHLCLNENIALPFNSSGDYLLNTTVNEENPFSQLYSQYILIRTTNNMFIKDSIHDDSNKYVFVNSQSYMATEIFESGIYINDYFKCNMFGCSVFAKIHDQTRIVTYNDNGVIRGIPYKLNEEDDLVKIVEIFDTGIYAFNFKDHDTVGMVINDNEFNESLSYDDLSHTLLFYCTYAKCTSTEGYIKYITNEGTIAVNYCNENYCTIQQYYNTECTEDLTAFYNYNDDKFIFCTKNAENLYELIPITINNNNGQSYNFFAPISLEVNIYYYLTTNNSGNIVGFATETGVLNINSFDENKLLAMICEKSYYGVETKNEFSVCYKDEHLNGFYKDFLKGGNNLMYCENSNCNSNVKYNGYFMNSKNDIIQCNSGLCLSISSYMNTCYSNYSVNKTENGSFSFCYNNTPYDITSNDYYYLVENIDPNTPYPYIEEGNGSIMIKVSQYSVEQYLTDQNGKI
;
A
#
# COMPACT_ATOMS: atom_id res chain seq x y z
N MET A 1 -37.72 1.76 24.47
CA MET A 1 -38.59 2.22 23.35
C MET A 1 -38.92 3.70 23.51
N PHE A 2 -38.11 4.61 22.96
CA PHE A 2 -38.51 6.01 22.78
C PHE A 2 -39.22 6.13 21.42
N LYS A 3 -40.56 6.11 21.39
CA LYS A 3 -41.32 6.48 20.18
C LYS A 3 -41.09 7.97 19.92
N ARG A 4 -40.10 8.32 19.09
CA ARG A 4 -39.94 9.70 18.59
C ARG A 4 -41.07 9.97 17.60
N LYS A 5 -41.97 10.90 17.92
CA LYS A 5 -43.01 11.37 17.00
C LYS A 5 -42.36 12.17 15.88
N ILE A 6 -42.62 11.77 14.64
CA ILE A 6 -42.17 12.43 13.42
C ILE A 6 -43.34 13.22 12.81
N LEU A 7 -43.03 14.38 12.24
CA LEU A 7 -43.99 15.31 11.63
C LEU A 7 -44.07 15.07 10.12
N CYS A 8 -45.23 14.63 9.61
CA CYS A 8 -45.50 14.62 8.17
C CYS A 8 -46.13 15.95 7.78
N LEU A 9 -45.43 16.74 6.95
CA LEU A 9 -45.87 18.06 6.49
C LEU A 9 -46.30 17.97 5.02
N LYS A 10 -47.38 18.68 4.67
CA LYS A 10 -47.87 18.81 3.29
C LYS A 10 -47.06 19.80 2.42
N SER A 11 -46.04 20.46 2.98
CA SER A 11 -45.20 21.46 2.28
C SER A 11 -43.86 21.63 3.02
N PRO A 12 -42.72 21.82 2.32
CA PRO A 12 -41.42 22.00 2.97
C PRO A 12 -41.35 23.38 3.63
N ILE A 13 -41.10 23.43 4.94
CA ILE A 13 -40.63 24.62 5.65
C ILE A 13 -39.21 24.30 6.12
N LEU A 14 -38.24 25.03 5.57
CA LEU A 14 -36.82 24.89 5.88
C LEU A 14 -36.54 25.48 7.26
N LEU A 15 -36.18 24.66 8.25
CA LEU A 15 -35.71 25.12 9.56
C LEU A 15 -34.24 24.73 9.73
N ILE A 16 -33.37 25.73 9.69
CA ILE A 16 -31.91 25.58 9.80
C ILE A 16 -31.52 25.58 11.28
N LEU A 17 -31.01 24.45 11.77
CA LEU A 17 -30.21 24.30 13.00
C LEU A 17 -29.25 23.13 12.73
N TYR A 18 -27.98 23.26 13.17
CA TYR A 18 -26.81 22.39 12.94
C TYR A 18 -26.98 20.90 13.28
N GLN A 19 -27.91 20.23 12.63
CA GLN A 19 -28.10 18.79 12.62
C GLN A 19 -28.47 18.43 11.19
N ILE A 20 -27.67 17.57 10.58
CA ILE A 20 -27.96 17.02 9.27
C ILE A 20 -29.34 16.35 9.33
N VAL A 21 -30.28 16.85 8.52
CA VAL A 21 -31.57 16.22 8.29
C VAL A 21 -31.55 15.75 6.85
N ALA A 22 -31.38 14.45 6.63
CA ALA A 22 -31.61 13.87 5.33
C ALA A 22 -33.12 13.78 5.07
N PHE A 23 -33.57 14.28 3.93
CA PHE A 23 -34.98 14.20 3.53
C PHE A 23 -35.13 13.03 2.56
N VAL A 24 -35.66 11.91 3.04
CA VAL A 24 -35.98 10.76 2.18
C VAL A 24 -37.40 10.96 1.64
N ASN A 25 -37.54 11.23 0.34
CA ASN A 25 -38.82 11.12 -0.34
C ASN A 25 -39.01 9.65 -0.74
N ALA A 26 -39.70 8.88 0.10
CA ALA A 26 -40.12 7.55 -0.27
C ALA A 26 -41.46 7.65 -1.03
N ASP A 27 -41.43 7.31 -2.31
CA ASP A 27 -42.61 7.28 -3.17
C ASP A 27 -43.27 5.89 -3.01
N ILE A 28 -44.15 5.75 -2.01
CA ILE A 28 -44.78 4.47 -1.62
C ILE A 28 -46.24 4.45 -2.07
N GLY A 29 -46.51 3.83 -3.22
CA GLY A 29 -47.87 3.48 -3.69
C GLY A 29 -48.52 4.43 -4.73
N GLU A 30 -49.61 3.95 -5.34
CA GLU A 30 -50.32 4.55 -6.49
C GLU A 30 -51.13 5.84 -6.19
N ASN A 31 -51.06 6.39 -4.98
CA ASN A 31 -51.81 7.60 -4.62
C ASN A 31 -50.86 8.63 -4.02
N ASP A 32 -50.96 9.90 -4.46
CA ASP A 32 -50.23 11.08 -3.96
C ASP A 32 -50.33 11.22 -2.42
N LEU A 33 -49.54 10.43 -1.69
CA LEU A 33 -49.46 10.44 -0.24
C LEU A 33 -48.39 11.45 0.21
N PRO A 34 -48.55 12.06 1.39
CA PRO A 34 -47.62 13.07 1.89
C PRO A 34 -46.22 12.49 2.11
N SER A 35 -45.19 13.23 1.67
CA SER A 35 -43.78 12.97 1.98
C SER A 35 -43.58 12.80 3.49
N CYS A 36 -43.19 11.60 3.91
CA CYS A 36 -42.78 11.34 5.30
C CYS A 36 -41.31 11.67 5.47
N TYR A 37 -40.95 12.35 6.57
CA TYR A 37 -39.57 12.80 6.79
C TYR A 37 -38.92 12.03 7.94
N VAL A 38 -37.93 11.19 7.66
CA VAL A 38 -37.16 10.52 8.72
C VAL A 38 -35.94 11.35 9.06
N LYS A 39 -35.79 11.75 10.32
CA LYS A 39 -34.54 12.37 10.76
C LYS A 39 -33.50 11.27 11.01
N LEU A 40 -32.65 11.05 10.02
CA LEU A 40 -31.46 10.21 10.13
C LEU A 40 -30.29 11.10 10.58
N SER A 41 -29.82 10.88 11.81
CA SER A 41 -28.62 11.55 12.33
C SER A 41 -27.54 10.51 12.54
N GLY A 42 -26.53 10.52 11.69
CA GLY A 42 -25.31 9.74 11.93
C GLY A 42 -24.56 10.29 13.13
N GLN A 43 -23.94 9.41 13.90
CA GLN A 43 -23.06 9.81 14.99
C GLN A 43 -21.61 9.94 14.53
N ASN A 44 -21.27 9.34 13.38
CA ASN A 44 -19.92 9.24 12.88
C ASN A 44 -19.80 9.73 11.43
N TYR A 45 -18.61 10.19 11.06
CA TYR A 45 -18.24 10.33 9.65
C TYR A 45 -18.15 8.94 9.03
N GLY A 46 -18.82 8.70 7.90
CA GLY A 46 -18.81 7.41 7.22
C GLY A 46 -20.09 7.11 6.45
N ILE A 47 -20.21 5.86 6.01
CA ILE A 47 -21.42 5.28 5.43
C ILE A 47 -22.19 4.58 6.55
N GLU A 48 -23.45 4.94 6.75
CA GLU A 48 -24.34 4.27 7.70
C GLU A 48 -25.58 3.72 6.99
N ASP A 49 -26.00 2.52 7.39
CA ASP A 49 -27.21 1.86 6.87
C ASP A 49 -28.33 1.86 7.90
N PHE A 50 -29.53 2.20 7.45
CA PHE A 50 -30.72 2.24 8.27
C PHE A 50 -31.78 1.34 7.65
N VAL A 51 -32.30 0.40 8.45
CA VAL A 51 -33.57 -0.26 8.14
C VAL A 51 -34.68 0.66 8.64
N VAL A 52 -35.59 1.04 7.76
CA VAL A 52 -36.64 2.01 8.07
C VAL A 52 -38.00 1.44 7.69
N GLU A 53 -38.94 1.53 8.62
CA GLU A 53 -40.35 1.22 8.35
C GLU A 53 -41.10 2.51 7.99
N LEU A 54 -41.85 2.49 6.88
CA LEU A 54 -42.49 3.65 6.27
C LEU A 54 -43.96 3.35 5.95
N ASN A 55 -44.90 3.93 6.70
CA ASN A 55 -46.33 3.62 6.53
C ASN A 55 -47.18 4.75 5.89
N GLY A 56 -46.51 5.78 5.34
CA GLY A 56 -47.15 6.98 4.75
C GLY A 56 -47.67 8.00 5.78
N ILE A 57 -47.67 7.68 7.08
CA ILE A 57 -48.08 8.60 8.17
C ILE A 57 -46.98 8.75 9.23
N TRP A 58 -46.17 7.72 9.41
CA TRP A 58 -45.03 7.73 10.30
C TRP A 58 -43.88 6.94 9.69
N SER A 59 -42.70 7.17 10.27
CA SER A 59 -41.52 6.37 10.03
C SER A 59 -40.84 6.01 11.34
N ARG A 60 -40.07 4.92 11.36
CA ARG A 60 -39.14 4.61 12.44
C ARG A 60 -37.93 3.85 11.92
N ILE A 61 -36.79 4.10 12.55
CA ILE A 61 -35.61 3.24 12.37
C ILE A 61 -35.92 1.91 13.07
N TYR A 62 -35.75 0.83 12.34
CA TYR A 62 -35.99 -0.54 12.74
C TYR A 62 -34.68 -1.16 13.21
N ASP A 63 -34.64 -1.66 14.44
CA ASP A 63 -33.45 -2.31 14.98
C ASP A 63 -33.51 -3.81 14.71
N ILE A 64 -32.97 -4.22 13.57
CA ILE A 64 -33.00 -5.61 13.09
C ILE A 64 -32.27 -6.60 14.02
N ASN A 65 -31.43 -6.12 14.93
CA ASN A 65 -30.78 -6.97 15.93
C ASN A 65 -31.70 -7.32 17.09
N ASN A 66 -32.76 -6.54 17.30
CA ASN A 66 -33.61 -6.61 18.49
C ASN A 66 -35.10 -6.84 18.17
N GLU A 67 -35.53 -6.63 16.93
CA GLU A 67 -36.93 -6.74 16.50
C GLU A 67 -37.06 -7.65 15.26
N SER A 68 -38.10 -8.50 15.22
CA SER A 68 -38.41 -9.40 14.08
C SER A 68 -39.44 -8.78 13.16
N ILE A 69 -39.27 -8.86 11.84
CA ILE A 69 -40.16 -8.20 10.87
C ILE A 69 -41.40 -9.06 10.65
N SER A 70 -42.60 -8.55 10.99
CA SER A 70 -43.84 -9.24 10.65
C SER A 70 -44.13 -9.12 9.15
N GLU A 71 -44.71 -10.17 8.54
CA GLU A 71 -45.10 -10.16 7.12
C GLU A 71 -45.98 -8.96 6.75
N ASP A 72 -46.90 -8.55 7.63
CA ASP A 72 -47.77 -7.38 7.43
C ASP A 72 -46.98 -6.06 7.26
N ASN A 73 -45.81 -5.96 7.88
CA ASN A 73 -44.96 -4.77 7.84
C ASN A 73 -43.91 -4.83 6.74
N LEU A 74 -43.69 -6.00 6.11
CA LEU A 74 -42.63 -6.20 5.14
C LEU A 74 -42.73 -5.21 3.97
N SER A 75 -43.95 -4.96 3.47
CA SER A 75 -44.22 -3.99 2.39
C SER A 75 -43.88 -2.53 2.73
N LEU A 76 -43.66 -2.23 4.02
CA LEU A 76 -43.35 -0.89 4.52
C LEU A 76 -41.85 -0.70 4.75
N MET A 77 -41.05 -1.75 4.61
CA MET A 77 -39.62 -1.70 4.91
C MET A 77 -38.84 -1.09 3.75
N ALA A 78 -37.83 -0.29 4.10
CA ALA A 78 -36.85 0.28 3.19
C ALA A 78 -35.46 0.22 3.82
N ILE A 79 -34.43 0.06 3.00
CA ILE A 79 -33.04 0.20 3.41
C ILE A 79 -32.53 1.53 2.91
N ILE A 80 -32.14 2.41 3.83
CA ILE A 80 -31.58 3.73 3.51
C ILE A 80 -30.10 3.73 3.88
N THR A 81 -29.24 3.92 2.89
CA THR A 81 -27.82 4.15 3.13
C THR A 81 -27.52 5.64 3.04
N CYS A 82 -26.82 6.17 4.02
CA CYS A 82 -26.40 7.56 4.08
C CYS A 82 -24.87 7.66 4.07
N ASN A 83 -24.31 8.42 3.13
CA ASN A 83 -22.90 8.78 3.11
C ASN A 83 -22.71 10.16 3.77
N TYR A 84 -22.07 10.19 4.94
CA TYR A 84 -21.76 11.40 5.70
C TYR A 84 -20.35 11.95 5.45
N ASN A 85 -19.56 11.35 4.55
CA ASN A 85 -18.19 11.81 4.23
C ASN A 85 -18.15 13.07 3.36
N VAL A 86 -19.28 13.46 2.77
CA VAL A 86 -19.41 14.63 1.92
C VAL A 86 -20.00 15.81 2.70
N ASN A 87 -19.63 17.04 2.32
CA ASN A 87 -20.15 18.28 2.95
C ASN A 87 -21.69 18.35 2.98
N HIS A 88 -22.35 17.61 2.09
CA HIS A 88 -23.79 17.43 2.04
C HIS A 88 -24.10 15.93 2.04
N PRO A 89 -24.54 15.36 3.16
CA PRO A 89 -24.79 13.94 3.27
C PRO A 89 -25.88 13.50 2.31
N ILE A 90 -25.57 12.44 1.57
CA ILE A 90 -26.44 11.89 0.54
C ILE A 90 -27.02 10.60 1.11
N CYS A 91 -28.34 10.50 1.14
CA CYS A 91 -29.03 9.28 1.53
C CYS A 91 -29.82 8.73 0.36
N LYS A 92 -29.73 7.42 0.13
CA LYS A 92 -30.41 6.72 -0.96
C LYS A 92 -31.08 5.45 -0.44
N GLN A 93 -32.23 5.11 -1.00
CA GLN A 93 -32.86 3.82 -0.79
C GLN A 93 -32.15 2.75 -1.64
N ASN A 94 -31.82 1.62 -1.04
CA ASN A 94 -31.07 0.53 -1.66
C ASN A 94 -31.85 -0.78 -1.66
N GLU A 95 -31.49 -1.65 -2.60
CA GLU A 95 -31.88 -3.05 -2.59
C GLU A 95 -31.02 -3.79 -1.56
N ALA A 96 -31.63 -4.68 -0.78
CA ALA A 96 -30.88 -5.53 0.13
C ALA A 96 -31.57 -6.85 0.41
N ILE A 97 -30.78 -7.83 0.83
CA ILE A 97 -31.27 -8.99 1.56
C ILE A 97 -30.93 -8.77 3.04
N LEU A 98 -31.93 -8.87 3.91
CA LEU A 98 -31.78 -8.70 5.35
C LEU A 98 -32.06 -10.02 6.09
N LYS A 99 -31.40 -10.19 7.22
CA LYS A 99 -31.65 -11.22 8.22
C LYS A 99 -32.18 -10.55 9.50
N ASP A 100 -33.32 -10.99 10.00
CA ASP A 100 -33.86 -10.49 11.28
C ASP A 100 -33.43 -11.37 12.48
N VAL A 101 -33.82 -10.94 13.69
CA VAL A 101 -33.51 -11.65 14.94
C VAL A 101 -34.16 -13.04 15.07
N SER A 102 -35.16 -13.35 14.23
CA SER A 102 -35.86 -14.64 14.19
C SER A 102 -35.30 -15.57 13.10
N ASP A 103 -34.15 -15.24 12.52
CA ASP A 103 -33.54 -15.95 11.38
C ASP A 103 -34.46 -16.01 10.15
N ASN A 104 -35.34 -15.02 9.96
CA ASN A 104 -36.08 -14.84 8.71
C ASN A 104 -35.26 -13.99 7.74
N TYR A 105 -35.42 -14.26 6.44
CA TYR A 105 -34.67 -13.62 5.36
C TYR A 105 -35.61 -12.88 4.42
N TYR A 106 -35.32 -11.61 4.16
CA TYR A 106 -36.19 -10.76 3.36
C TYR A 106 -35.40 -10.05 2.27
N TYR A 107 -35.97 -9.99 1.08
CA TYR A 107 -35.53 -9.05 0.05
C TYR A 107 -36.30 -7.74 0.20
N ILE A 108 -35.57 -6.63 0.24
CA ILE A 108 -36.09 -5.27 0.27
C ILE A 108 -35.72 -4.59 -1.04
N ALA A 109 -36.72 -4.09 -1.75
CA ALA A 109 -36.56 -3.42 -3.03
C ALA A 109 -36.14 -1.94 -2.89
N GLU A 110 -35.43 -1.42 -3.90
CA GLU A 110 -35.06 0.00 -3.95
C GLU A 110 -36.22 0.95 -4.27
N ASN A 111 -37.30 0.44 -4.88
CA ASN A 111 -38.39 1.28 -5.37
C ASN A 111 -39.73 0.53 -5.38
N LYS A 112 -40.84 1.29 -5.46
CA LYS A 112 -42.22 0.77 -5.39
C LYS A 112 -42.62 -0.19 -6.50
N ASN A 113 -41.87 -0.26 -7.60
CA ASN A 113 -42.23 -1.12 -8.72
C ASN A 113 -41.95 -2.60 -8.41
N PHE A 114 -41.07 -2.86 -7.43
CA PHE A 114 -40.75 -4.19 -6.95
C PHE A 114 -41.26 -4.36 -5.52
N LYS A 115 -41.77 -5.56 -5.21
CA LYS A 115 -42.30 -5.86 -3.88
C LYS A 115 -41.18 -6.44 -3.02
N ASN A 116 -41.18 -6.05 -1.76
CA ASN A 116 -40.41 -6.76 -0.74
C ASN A 116 -40.97 -8.17 -0.59
N THR A 117 -40.10 -9.17 -0.46
CA THR A 117 -40.47 -10.59 -0.43
C THR A 117 -39.76 -11.33 0.69
N LEU A 118 -40.44 -12.33 1.26
CA LEU A 118 -39.81 -13.32 2.13
C LEU A 118 -39.04 -14.30 1.23
N LEU A 119 -37.78 -14.56 1.57
CA LEU A 119 -36.90 -15.45 0.80
C LEU A 119 -36.91 -16.85 1.41
N THR A 120 -36.90 -17.86 0.54
CA THR A 120 -36.72 -19.26 0.92
C THR A 120 -35.24 -19.64 0.91
N THR A 121 -34.83 -20.54 1.81
CA THR A 121 -33.44 -21.00 1.94
C THR A 121 -33.28 -22.50 1.64
N ASP A 122 -34.20 -23.06 0.83
CA ASP A 122 -34.26 -24.48 0.52
C ASP A 122 -33.11 -24.97 -0.39
N ASN A 123 -32.47 -24.05 -1.12
CA ASN A 123 -31.37 -24.37 -2.02
C ASN A 123 -30.10 -24.71 -1.23
N THR A 124 -29.32 -25.69 -1.71
CA THR A 124 -28.08 -26.14 -1.03
C THR A 124 -26.82 -25.89 -1.86
N SER A 125 -26.93 -25.26 -3.03
CA SER A 125 -25.78 -24.99 -3.92
C SER A 125 -25.99 -23.74 -4.76
N CYS A 126 -24.90 -23.04 -5.10
CA CYS A 126 -24.95 -21.85 -5.93
C CYS A 126 -25.14 -22.10 -7.42
N TYR A 127 -25.00 -23.34 -7.88
CA TYR A 127 -25.27 -23.70 -9.27
C TYR A 127 -26.73 -23.32 -9.64
N ASN A 128 -26.90 -22.47 -10.65
CA ASN A 128 -28.17 -21.83 -11.06
C ASN A 128 -28.89 -21.00 -9.99
N ASN A 129 -28.25 -20.69 -8.86
CA ASN A 129 -28.83 -19.94 -7.74
C ASN A 129 -28.04 -18.66 -7.43
N VAL A 130 -27.32 -18.10 -8.41
CA VAL A 130 -26.53 -16.89 -8.19
C VAL A 130 -27.44 -15.72 -7.79
N GLY A 131 -27.05 -15.00 -6.74
CA GLY A 131 -27.81 -13.93 -6.09
C GLY A 131 -28.88 -14.39 -5.11
N ASN A 132 -29.18 -15.69 -5.05
CA ASN A 132 -30.10 -16.26 -4.06
C ASN A 132 -29.38 -16.70 -2.79
N LEU A 133 -30.17 -16.94 -1.75
CA LEU A 133 -29.71 -17.55 -0.50
C LEU A 133 -29.70 -19.08 -0.61
N ILE A 134 -28.66 -19.69 -0.04
CA ILE A 134 -28.51 -21.15 0.06
C ILE A 134 -28.17 -21.55 1.49
N ASN A 135 -28.49 -22.79 1.86
CA ASN A 135 -28.19 -23.38 3.16
C ASN A 135 -27.04 -24.39 3.03
N ILE A 136 -25.88 -24.06 3.59
CA ILE A 136 -24.71 -24.93 3.66
C ILE A 136 -24.52 -25.36 5.12
N SER A 137 -24.85 -26.62 5.41
CA SER A 137 -24.67 -27.21 6.75
C SER A 137 -25.36 -26.44 7.89
N GLY A 138 -26.51 -25.83 7.62
CA GLY A 138 -27.30 -25.06 8.60
C GLY A 138 -26.97 -23.57 8.63
N GLU A 139 -25.95 -23.11 7.89
CA GLU A 139 -25.62 -21.70 7.73
C GLU A 139 -26.17 -21.18 6.40
N ILE A 140 -26.71 -19.95 6.40
CA ILE A 140 -27.25 -19.31 5.21
C ILE A 140 -26.22 -18.40 4.56
N HIS A 141 -26.03 -18.58 3.26
CA HIS A 141 -25.04 -17.89 2.43
C HIS A 141 -25.72 -17.24 1.22
N LEU A 142 -25.20 -16.10 0.75
CA LEU A 142 -25.53 -15.50 -0.54
C LEU A 142 -24.59 -16.02 -1.63
N CYS A 143 -25.14 -16.50 -2.74
CA CYS A 143 -24.32 -16.93 -3.88
C CYS A 143 -23.81 -15.76 -4.71
N LEU A 144 -22.50 -15.57 -4.76
CA LEU A 144 -21.84 -14.50 -5.55
C LEU A 144 -21.62 -14.93 -7.01
N ASN A 145 -21.34 -16.21 -7.22
CA ASN A 145 -21.29 -16.88 -8.53
C ASN A 145 -21.68 -18.37 -8.34
N GLU A 146 -21.48 -19.22 -9.35
CA GLU A 146 -21.85 -20.65 -9.26
C GLU A 146 -21.04 -21.46 -8.23
N ASN A 147 -19.87 -20.97 -7.82
CA ASN A 147 -18.88 -21.68 -7.01
C ASN A 147 -18.62 -21.05 -5.63
N ILE A 148 -19.01 -19.79 -5.43
CA ILE A 148 -18.67 -18.98 -4.25
C ILE A 148 -19.95 -18.47 -3.62
N ALA A 149 -20.07 -18.76 -2.33
CA ALA A 149 -21.13 -18.30 -1.46
C ALA A 149 -20.54 -17.51 -0.29
N LEU A 150 -21.30 -16.55 0.22
CA LEU A 150 -20.87 -15.61 1.24
C LEU A 150 -21.80 -15.70 2.47
N PRO A 151 -21.32 -16.06 3.67
CA PRO A 151 -22.16 -16.10 4.85
C PRO A 151 -22.53 -14.70 5.34
N PHE A 152 -23.62 -14.61 6.09
CA PHE A 152 -23.87 -13.45 6.96
C PHE A 152 -22.71 -13.31 7.97
N ASN A 153 -22.43 -12.09 8.44
CA ASN A 153 -21.21 -11.71 9.20
C ASN A 153 -19.92 -11.54 8.38
N SER A 154 -19.97 -11.75 7.07
CA SER A 154 -18.92 -11.25 6.20
C SER A 154 -18.87 -9.72 6.22
N SER A 155 -17.70 -9.15 6.00
CA SER A 155 -17.49 -7.70 5.97
C SER A 155 -16.69 -7.30 4.73
N GLY A 156 -17.16 -6.27 4.03
CA GLY A 156 -16.52 -5.74 2.83
C GLY A 156 -17.47 -5.67 1.65
N ASP A 157 -16.89 -5.30 0.51
CA ASP A 157 -17.58 -5.21 -0.77
C ASP A 157 -17.23 -6.44 -1.61
N TYR A 158 -18.21 -6.98 -2.33
CA TYR A 158 -18.07 -8.21 -3.11
C TYR A 158 -18.72 -8.05 -4.47
N LEU A 159 -18.13 -8.66 -5.50
CA LEU A 159 -18.73 -8.68 -6.82
C LEU A 159 -19.73 -9.84 -6.93
N LEU A 160 -20.97 -9.54 -7.32
CA LEU A 160 -22.02 -10.50 -7.65
C LEU A 160 -22.15 -10.60 -9.17
N ASN A 161 -22.06 -11.81 -9.73
CA ASN A 161 -22.27 -12.05 -11.16
C ASN A 161 -23.74 -12.39 -11.45
N THR A 162 -24.48 -11.51 -12.12
CA THR A 162 -25.93 -11.68 -12.36
C THR A 162 -26.27 -12.42 -13.65
N THR A 163 -25.29 -12.83 -14.46
CA THR A 163 -25.52 -13.37 -15.82
C THR A 163 -26.27 -14.70 -15.89
N VAL A 164 -26.41 -15.42 -14.78
CA VAL A 164 -26.80 -16.83 -14.78
C VAL A 164 -28.25 -17.07 -14.32
N ASN A 165 -28.92 -16.09 -13.70
CA ASN A 165 -30.22 -16.32 -13.05
C ASN A 165 -31.18 -15.12 -13.18
N GLU A 166 -32.28 -15.30 -13.92
CA GLU A 166 -33.35 -14.32 -14.05
C GLU A 166 -34.15 -14.12 -12.75
N GLU A 167 -34.13 -15.09 -11.84
CA GLU A 167 -34.84 -15.03 -10.55
C GLU A 167 -34.00 -14.40 -9.42
N ASN A 168 -32.83 -13.83 -9.75
CA ASN A 168 -31.97 -13.18 -8.77
C ASN A 168 -32.66 -11.92 -8.18
N PRO A 169 -32.77 -11.79 -6.85
CA PRO A 169 -33.37 -10.62 -6.20
C PRO A 169 -32.68 -9.29 -6.55
N PHE A 170 -31.40 -9.31 -6.91
CA PHE A 170 -30.64 -8.14 -7.34
C PHE A 170 -30.66 -7.91 -8.86
N SER A 171 -31.40 -8.72 -9.63
CA SER A 171 -31.38 -8.64 -11.10
C SER A 171 -31.79 -7.25 -11.59
N GLN A 172 -30.90 -6.62 -12.37
CA GLN A 172 -31.23 -5.43 -13.15
C GLN A 172 -31.08 -5.76 -14.63
N LEU A 173 -31.90 -5.12 -15.46
CA LEU A 173 -31.94 -5.34 -16.91
C LEU A 173 -30.63 -4.98 -17.65
N TYR A 174 -29.64 -4.37 -16.98
CA TYR A 174 -28.57 -3.65 -17.66
C TYR A 174 -27.13 -3.97 -17.21
N SER A 175 -26.91 -4.71 -16.11
CA SER A 175 -25.54 -5.02 -15.65
C SER A 175 -25.34 -6.50 -15.37
N GLN A 176 -24.20 -7.01 -15.83
CA GLN A 176 -23.75 -8.39 -15.62
C GLN A 176 -23.14 -8.60 -14.24
N TYR A 177 -22.70 -7.51 -13.60
CA TYR A 177 -22.05 -7.53 -12.31
C TYR A 177 -22.61 -6.43 -11.41
N ILE A 178 -22.68 -6.71 -10.10
CA ILE A 178 -23.18 -5.77 -9.10
C ILE A 178 -22.23 -5.80 -7.90
N LEU A 179 -22.01 -4.64 -7.27
CA LEU A 179 -21.27 -4.56 -6.02
C LEU A 179 -22.22 -4.80 -4.84
N ILE A 180 -21.91 -5.77 -3.99
CA ILE A 180 -22.65 -6.10 -2.78
C ILE A 180 -21.79 -5.76 -1.57
N ARG A 181 -22.24 -4.80 -0.77
CA ARG A 181 -21.66 -4.46 0.53
C ARG A 181 -22.29 -5.30 1.61
N THR A 182 -21.49 -5.81 2.51
CA THR A 182 -21.93 -6.74 3.56
C THR A 182 -21.81 -6.16 4.95
N THR A 183 -22.79 -6.51 5.79
CA THR A 183 -22.81 -6.25 7.22
C THR A 183 -23.22 -7.54 7.95
N ASN A 184 -23.24 -7.53 9.28
CA ASN A 184 -23.60 -8.72 10.07
C ASN A 184 -24.94 -9.34 9.66
N ASN A 185 -25.93 -8.52 9.27
CA ASN A 185 -27.29 -8.98 9.00
C ASN A 185 -27.83 -8.56 7.64
N MET A 186 -27.00 -8.01 6.75
CA MET A 186 -27.47 -7.52 5.45
C MET A 186 -26.45 -7.73 4.34
N PHE A 187 -26.97 -8.09 3.17
CA PHE A 187 -26.30 -7.95 1.88
C PHE A 187 -26.96 -6.79 1.14
N ILE A 188 -26.25 -5.68 1.01
CA ILE A 188 -26.77 -4.44 0.45
C ILE A 188 -26.17 -4.28 -0.93
N LYS A 189 -27.01 -4.02 -1.93
CA LYS A 189 -26.51 -3.56 -3.22
C LYS A 189 -25.89 -2.19 -3.04
N ASP A 190 -24.58 -2.13 -3.17
CA ASP A 190 -23.85 -0.91 -2.87
C ASP A 190 -24.12 0.12 -3.96
N SER A 191 -24.94 1.11 -3.63
CA SER A 191 -25.09 2.28 -4.48
C SER A 191 -23.86 3.15 -4.29
N ILE A 192 -22.94 3.10 -5.24
CA ILE A 192 -21.87 4.09 -5.33
C ILE A 192 -22.54 5.46 -5.31
N HIS A 193 -22.32 6.20 -4.23
CA HIS A 193 -23.22 7.28 -3.77
C HIS A 193 -23.11 8.58 -4.58
N ASP A 194 -22.20 8.63 -5.55
CA ASP A 194 -21.95 9.76 -6.43
C ASP A 194 -21.96 9.30 -7.91
N ASP A 195 -22.08 10.25 -8.83
CA ASP A 195 -21.81 10.05 -10.28
C ASP A 195 -20.35 9.64 -10.55
N SER A 196 -19.53 9.46 -9.51
CA SER A 196 -18.17 8.96 -9.61
C SER A 196 -18.19 7.46 -9.89
N ASN A 197 -17.25 7.03 -10.73
CA ASN A 197 -17.05 5.62 -10.98
C ASN A 197 -16.07 5.08 -9.92
N LYS A 198 -16.41 3.94 -9.32
CA LYS A 198 -15.51 3.18 -8.46
C LYS A 198 -14.80 2.15 -9.32
N TYR A 199 -13.48 2.04 -9.21
CA TYR A 199 -12.73 1.05 -9.95
C TYR A 199 -12.16 0.01 -8.99
N VAL A 200 -12.42 -1.27 -9.24
CA VAL A 200 -12.12 -2.34 -8.28
C VAL A 200 -11.41 -3.53 -8.91
N PHE A 201 -10.48 -4.09 -8.14
CA PHE A 201 -9.91 -5.42 -8.34
C PHE A 201 -10.75 -6.43 -7.58
N VAL A 202 -10.93 -7.63 -8.14
CA VAL A 202 -11.76 -8.67 -7.51
C VAL A 202 -10.90 -9.88 -7.21
N ASN A 203 -10.78 -10.23 -5.93
CA ASN A 203 -10.05 -11.40 -5.49
C ASN A 203 -10.72 -12.66 -6.06
N SER A 204 -9.95 -13.50 -6.75
CA SER A 204 -10.45 -14.67 -7.48
C SER A 204 -11.05 -15.75 -6.58
N GLN A 205 -10.62 -15.84 -5.32
CA GLN A 205 -11.04 -16.87 -4.38
C GLN A 205 -12.24 -16.42 -3.54
N SER A 206 -12.25 -15.17 -3.08
CA SER A 206 -13.31 -14.65 -2.21
C SER A 206 -14.36 -13.80 -2.92
N TYR A 207 -14.09 -13.36 -4.16
CA TYR A 207 -14.86 -12.35 -4.89
C TYR A 207 -14.97 -11.00 -4.16
N MET A 208 -14.11 -10.77 -3.16
CA MET A 208 -13.99 -9.48 -2.50
C MET A 208 -13.46 -8.45 -3.49
N ALA A 209 -14.17 -7.33 -3.60
CA ALA A 209 -13.82 -6.21 -4.43
C ALA A 209 -13.05 -5.17 -3.60
N THR A 210 -11.91 -4.71 -4.11
CA THR A 210 -11.06 -3.72 -3.43
C THR A 210 -10.59 -2.66 -4.40
N GLU A 211 -10.56 -1.41 -3.95
CA GLU A 211 -9.91 -0.30 -4.66
C GLU A 211 -8.40 -0.29 -4.38
N ILE A 212 -7.96 -1.03 -3.35
CA ILE A 212 -6.58 -1.06 -2.90
C ILE A 212 -5.83 -2.10 -3.73
N PHE A 213 -4.71 -1.64 -4.28
CA PHE A 213 -3.78 -2.47 -5.02
C PHE A 213 -2.82 -3.16 -4.03
N GLU A 214 -3.04 -4.44 -3.76
CA GLU A 214 -2.26 -5.23 -2.80
C GLU A 214 -1.89 -6.61 -3.36
N SER A 215 -0.98 -7.31 -2.67
CA SER A 215 -0.57 -8.66 -3.08
C SER A 215 -1.72 -9.66 -2.96
N GLY A 216 -1.94 -10.47 -4.00
CA GLY A 216 -3.06 -11.41 -4.03
C GLY A 216 -3.26 -12.07 -5.39
N ILE A 217 -4.34 -12.84 -5.54
CA ILE A 217 -4.76 -13.45 -6.81
C ILE A 217 -6.13 -12.91 -7.17
N TYR A 218 -6.20 -12.20 -8.28
CA TYR A 218 -7.36 -11.47 -8.73
C TYR A 218 -7.87 -12.05 -10.04
N ILE A 219 -9.13 -11.80 -10.36
CA ILE A 219 -9.65 -11.98 -11.71
C ILE A 219 -8.91 -10.99 -12.61
N ASN A 220 -8.54 -11.40 -13.82
CA ASN A 220 -7.85 -10.56 -14.82
C ASN A 220 -8.70 -9.39 -15.36
N ASP A 221 -9.92 -9.22 -14.86
CA ASP A 221 -10.78 -8.09 -15.20
C ASP A 221 -10.66 -7.00 -14.13
N TYR A 222 -10.39 -5.78 -14.57
CA TYR A 222 -10.52 -4.58 -13.75
C TYR A 222 -11.92 -4.01 -13.96
N PHE A 223 -12.68 -3.84 -12.89
CA PHE A 223 -14.09 -3.48 -12.99
C PHE A 223 -14.30 -1.99 -12.73
N LYS A 224 -15.18 -1.39 -13.52
CA LYS A 224 -15.72 -0.04 -13.28
C LYS A 224 -17.17 -0.19 -12.81
N CYS A 225 -17.43 0.26 -11.60
CA CYS A 225 -18.71 0.23 -10.95
C CYS A 225 -19.30 1.64 -10.85
N ASN A 226 -20.62 1.73 -11.02
CA ASN A 226 -21.41 2.94 -10.80
C ASN A 226 -22.78 2.56 -10.21
N MET A 227 -23.69 3.52 -10.11
CA MET A 227 -25.03 3.30 -9.54
C MET A 227 -25.90 2.26 -10.27
N PHE A 228 -25.55 1.85 -11.49
CA PHE A 228 -26.27 0.86 -12.30
C PHE A 228 -25.63 -0.53 -12.26
N GLY A 229 -24.50 -0.68 -11.57
CA GLY A 229 -23.74 -1.93 -11.47
C GLY A 229 -22.31 -1.78 -11.95
N CYS A 230 -21.68 -2.91 -12.21
CA CYS A 230 -20.28 -3.02 -12.60
C CYS A 230 -20.16 -3.58 -14.01
N SER A 231 -19.14 -3.11 -14.73
CA SER A 231 -18.75 -3.62 -16.05
C SER A 231 -17.25 -3.81 -16.09
N VAL A 232 -16.78 -4.79 -16.87
CA VAL A 232 -15.36 -4.93 -17.17
C VAL A 232 -14.89 -3.64 -17.86
N PHE A 233 -13.90 -2.98 -17.27
CA PHE A 233 -13.32 -1.74 -17.78
C PHE A 233 -12.10 -2.03 -18.64
N ALA A 234 -11.20 -2.89 -18.15
CA ALA A 234 -9.99 -3.28 -18.83
C ALA A 234 -9.53 -4.67 -18.36
N LYS A 235 -8.67 -5.31 -19.15
CA LYS A 235 -7.88 -6.47 -18.73
C LYS A 235 -6.65 -6.01 -17.96
N ILE A 236 -6.20 -6.82 -17.01
CA ILE A 236 -5.02 -6.56 -16.19
C ILE A 236 -3.83 -7.26 -16.85
N HIS A 237 -3.02 -6.51 -17.59
CA HIS A 237 -1.87 -7.09 -18.28
C HIS A 237 -0.65 -7.30 -17.39
N ASP A 238 0.19 -8.27 -17.79
CA ASP A 238 1.53 -8.52 -17.26
C ASP A 238 2.41 -7.27 -17.34
N GLN A 239 2.50 -6.56 -16.22
CA GLN A 239 3.27 -5.34 -16.09
C GLN A 239 3.79 -5.19 -14.66
N THR A 240 4.85 -4.42 -14.50
CA THR A 240 5.24 -3.93 -13.18
C THR A 240 4.63 -2.55 -12.97
N ARG A 241 4.00 -2.36 -11.81
CA ARG A 241 3.33 -1.13 -11.41
C ARG A 241 3.89 -0.62 -10.10
N ILE A 242 3.74 0.67 -9.83
CA ILE A 242 4.03 1.28 -8.53
C ILE A 242 2.78 1.98 -8.02
N VAL A 243 2.44 1.73 -6.76
CA VAL A 243 1.37 2.47 -6.06
C VAL A 243 2.03 3.51 -5.19
N THR A 244 1.74 4.78 -5.44
CA THR A 244 2.41 5.89 -4.76
C THR A 244 1.56 6.49 -3.65
N TYR A 245 2.23 7.09 -2.67
CA TYR A 245 1.65 7.87 -1.59
C TYR A 245 2.59 9.02 -1.23
N ASN A 246 2.05 10.10 -0.68
CA ASN A 246 2.84 11.25 -0.27
C ASN A 246 3.17 11.14 1.23
N ASP A 247 4.46 11.19 1.57
CA ASP A 247 4.96 11.20 2.94
C ASP A 247 5.82 12.46 3.14
N ASN A 248 5.26 13.45 3.85
CA ASN A 248 5.91 14.73 4.15
C ASN A 248 6.44 15.49 2.91
N GLY A 249 5.73 15.40 1.78
CA GLY A 249 6.11 16.07 0.53
C GLY A 249 7.00 15.23 -0.39
N VAL A 250 7.45 14.05 0.06
CA VAL A 250 8.21 13.08 -0.73
C VAL A 250 7.25 12.04 -1.29
N ILE A 251 7.32 11.76 -2.58
CA ILE A 251 6.51 10.71 -3.20
C ILE A 251 7.21 9.37 -2.92
N ARG A 252 6.53 8.49 -2.19
CA ARG A 252 6.97 7.12 -1.96
C ARG A 252 6.07 6.17 -2.72
N GLY A 253 6.47 4.92 -2.88
CA GLY A 253 5.60 3.90 -3.44
C GLY A 253 6.03 2.48 -3.15
N ILE A 254 5.14 1.54 -3.47
CA ILE A 254 5.37 0.10 -3.37
C ILE A 254 5.28 -0.46 -4.80
N PRO A 255 6.34 -1.11 -5.31
CA PRO A 255 6.33 -1.71 -6.62
C PRO A 255 5.73 -3.12 -6.56
N TYR A 256 4.92 -3.44 -7.55
CA TYR A 256 4.24 -4.72 -7.70
C TYR A 256 4.44 -5.28 -9.10
N LYS A 257 4.61 -6.59 -9.21
CA LYS A 257 4.59 -7.33 -10.47
C LYS A 257 3.27 -8.05 -10.61
N LEU A 258 2.66 -7.91 -11.78
CA LEU A 258 1.45 -8.61 -12.18
C LEU A 258 1.88 -9.78 -13.07
N ASN A 259 1.44 -10.99 -12.73
CA ASN A 259 1.66 -12.19 -13.53
C ASN A 259 0.30 -12.83 -13.85
N GLU A 260 -0.01 -12.92 -15.14
CA GLU A 260 -1.25 -13.39 -15.73
C GLU A 260 -1.13 -14.91 -15.93
N GLU A 261 -2.05 -15.64 -15.32
CA GLU A 261 -2.14 -17.10 -15.36
C GLU A 261 -3.61 -17.48 -15.51
N ASP A 262 -4.01 -17.99 -16.69
CA ASP A 262 -5.33 -18.58 -16.94
C ASP A 262 -6.53 -17.72 -16.46
N ASP A 263 -6.68 -16.50 -16.99
CA ASP A 263 -7.70 -15.50 -16.61
C ASP A 263 -7.61 -14.96 -15.18
N LEU A 264 -6.55 -15.32 -14.45
CA LEU A 264 -6.20 -14.73 -13.17
C LEU A 264 -4.98 -13.84 -13.31
N VAL A 265 -4.85 -12.88 -12.40
CA VAL A 265 -3.62 -12.11 -12.22
C VAL A 265 -3.15 -12.23 -10.80
N LYS A 266 -1.92 -12.70 -10.64
CA LYS A 266 -1.20 -12.74 -9.38
C LYS A 266 -0.40 -11.45 -9.23
N ILE A 267 -0.80 -10.65 -8.26
CA ILE A 267 -0.11 -9.43 -7.85
C ILE A 267 0.88 -9.78 -6.75
N VAL A 268 2.16 -9.47 -6.94
CA VAL A 268 3.22 -9.70 -5.96
C VAL A 268 4.06 -8.44 -5.76
N GLU A 269 4.37 -8.10 -4.52
CA GLU A 269 5.36 -7.06 -4.21
C GLU A 269 6.74 -7.42 -4.78
N ILE A 270 7.44 -6.42 -5.31
CA ILE A 270 8.80 -6.58 -5.84
C ILE A 270 9.82 -6.21 -4.76
N PHE A 271 10.56 -7.21 -4.29
CA PHE A 271 11.66 -7.05 -3.35
C PHE A 271 12.99 -6.90 -4.11
N ASP A 272 13.10 -5.86 -4.94
CA ASP A 272 14.32 -5.56 -5.69
C ASP A 272 14.95 -4.23 -5.22
N THR A 273 16.22 -4.04 -5.53
CA THR A 273 16.96 -2.81 -5.27
C THR A 273 17.47 -2.24 -6.58
N GLY A 274 17.13 -0.99 -6.88
CA GLY A 274 17.57 -0.33 -8.10
C GLY A 274 16.84 0.97 -8.37
N ILE A 275 17.15 1.57 -9.52
CA ILE A 275 16.44 2.74 -10.03
C ILE A 275 15.53 2.35 -11.19
N TYR A 276 14.30 2.87 -11.17
CA TYR A 276 13.26 2.58 -12.14
C TYR A 276 12.61 3.88 -12.59
N ALA A 277 12.10 3.87 -13.82
CA ALA A 277 11.23 4.92 -14.34
C ALA A 277 9.80 4.41 -14.37
N PHE A 278 8.86 5.20 -13.84
CA PHE A 278 7.44 4.88 -13.85
C PHE A 278 6.65 6.01 -14.53
N ASN A 279 5.77 5.63 -15.45
CA ASN A 279 4.88 6.52 -16.19
C ASN A 279 3.49 6.58 -15.53
N PHE A 280 2.98 7.79 -15.27
CA PHE A 280 1.74 8.08 -14.56
C PHE A 280 0.66 8.71 -15.46
N LYS A 281 0.76 8.53 -16.79
CA LYS A 281 -0.12 9.20 -17.76
C LYS A 281 -1.60 8.89 -17.56
N ASP A 282 -1.92 7.67 -17.14
CA ASP A 282 -3.32 7.23 -16.98
C ASP A 282 -3.86 7.46 -15.56
N HIS A 283 -2.98 7.59 -14.56
CA HIS A 283 -3.34 7.63 -13.14
C HIS A 283 -2.30 8.38 -12.29
N ASP A 284 -2.75 9.32 -11.46
CA ASP A 284 -1.88 10.12 -10.59
C ASP A 284 -1.17 9.30 -9.49
N THR A 285 -1.72 8.15 -9.11
CA THR A 285 -1.23 7.33 -7.97
C THR A 285 -0.69 5.95 -8.38
N VAL A 286 -0.92 5.52 -9.63
CA VAL A 286 -0.48 4.20 -10.11
C VAL A 286 0.37 4.39 -11.36
N GLY A 287 1.67 4.19 -11.21
CA GLY A 287 2.62 4.30 -12.31
C GLY A 287 2.91 2.94 -12.95
N MET A 288 3.14 2.89 -14.25
CA MET A 288 3.60 1.71 -14.99
C MET A 288 5.11 1.80 -15.21
N VAL A 289 5.86 0.71 -14.96
CA VAL A 289 7.30 0.72 -15.21
C VAL A 289 7.56 0.88 -16.71
N ILE A 290 8.57 1.67 -17.06
CA ILE A 290 9.13 1.67 -18.42
C ILE A 290 10.15 0.53 -18.48
N ASN A 291 9.85 -0.51 -19.24
CA ASN A 291 10.72 -1.67 -19.36
C ASN A 291 11.96 -1.37 -20.21
N ASP A 292 13.01 -2.17 -20.02
CA ASP A 292 14.28 -2.01 -20.74
C ASP A 292 14.13 -2.02 -22.28
N ASN A 293 13.17 -2.80 -22.80
CA ASN A 293 12.85 -2.83 -24.23
C ASN A 293 12.23 -1.52 -24.72
N GLU A 294 11.41 -0.86 -23.90
CA GLU A 294 10.70 0.36 -24.26
C GLU A 294 11.65 1.55 -24.40
N PHE A 295 12.82 1.55 -23.74
CA PHE A 295 13.87 2.56 -24.00
C PHE A 295 14.51 2.44 -25.39
N ASN A 296 14.48 1.24 -25.97
CA ASN A 296 14.92 0.97 -27.34
C ASN A 296 13.78 1.12 -28.35
N GLU A 297 12.55 1.26 -27.87
CA GLU A 297 11.41 1.70 -28.65
C GLU A 297 11.30 3.23 -28.52
N SER A 298 10.57 3.84 -29.44
CA SER A 298 10.41 5.28 -29.38
C SER A 298 9.48 5.66 -28.22
N LEU A 299 10.00 6.33 -27.19
CA LEU A 299 9.16 6.92 -26.14
C LEU A 299 8.65 8.28 -26.61
N SER A 300 7.34 8.51 -26.46
CA SER A 300 6.75 9.79 -26.84
C SER A 300 7.05 10.88 -25.81
N TYR A 301 6.96 12.13 -26.25
CA TYR A 301 7.02 13.30 -25.37
C TYR A 301 6.05 13.18 -24.19
N ASP A 302 4.83 12.74 -24.49
CA ASP A 302 3.74 12.65 -23.54
C ASP A 302 3.98 11.56 -22.49
N ASP A 303 4.69 10.49 -22.87
CA ASP A 303 5.09 9.47 -21.91
C ASP A 303 6.12 10.04 -20.92
N LEU A 304 7.10 10.80 -21.41
CA LEU A 304 8.13 11.39 -20.55
C LEU A 304 7.61 12.49 -19.63
N SER A 305 6.67 13.32 -20.09
CA SER A 305 6.09 14.38 -19.27
C SER A 305 5.27 13.87 -18.09
N HIS A 306 4.99 12.56 -18.03
CA HIS A 306 4.33 11.88 -16.92
C HIS A 306 5.23 10.82 -16.28
N THR A 307 6.54 10.85 -16.54
CA THR A 307 7.50 9.88 -16.00
C THR A 307 8.23 10.44 -14.78
N LEU A 308 8.29 9.63 -13.72
CA LEU A 308 9.06 9.88 -12.50
C LEU A 308 10.12 8.79 -12.30
N LEU A 309 11.25 9.18 -11.69
CA LEU A 309 12.27 8.23 -11.27
C LEU A 309 12.08 7.85 -9.81
N PHE A 310 12.30 6.57 -9.52
CA PHE A 310 12.21 6.01 -8.19
C PHE A 310 13.44 5.18 -7.89
N TYR A 311 14.07 5.44 -6.75
CA TYR A 311 15.03 4.52 -6.17
C TYR A 311 14.28 3.57 -5.23
N CYS A 312 14.29 2.29 -5.56
CA CYS A 312 13.61 1.23 -4.84
C CYS A 312 14.58 0.39 -4.05
N THR A 313 14.15 0.01 -2.86
CA THR A 313 14.81 -0.85 -1.90
C THR A 313 13.77 -1.65 -1.13
N TYR A 314 13.81 -2.98 -1.29
CA TYR A 314 13.03 -3.90 -0.44
C TYR A 314 11.54 -3.57 -0.44
N ALA A 315 10.94 -3.55 -1.63
CA ALA A 315 9.52 -3.22 -1.88
C ALA A 315 9.11 -1.79 -1.51
N LYS A 316 10.05 -0.90 -1.15
CA LYS A 316 9.78 0.51 -0.94
C LYS A 316 10.57 1.34 -1.93
N CYS A 317 9.90 2.27 -2.56
CA CYS A 317 10.50 3.19 -3.50
C CYS A 317 10.35 4.62 -2.98
N THR A 318 11.37 5.43 -3.20
CA THR A 318 11.33 6.87 -2.95
C THR A 318 11.62 7.58 -4.26
N SER A 319 10.81 8.58 -4.60
CA SER A 319 11.05 9.41 -5.78
C SER A 319 12.44 10.02 -5.70
N THR A 320 13.11 10.08 -6.84
CA THR A 320 14.47 10.60 -6.96
C THR A 320 14.62 11.38 -8.25
N GLU A 321 15.79 11.97 -8.42
CA GLU A 321 16.15 12.75 -9.60
C GLU A 321 17.24 12.03 -10.39
N GLY A 322 17.37 12.40 -11.65
CA GLY A 322 18.35 11.76 -12.52
C GLY A 322 18.10 12.04 -13.98
N TYR A 323 18.64 11.17 -14.82
CA TYR A 323 18.57 11.29 -16.26
C TYR A 323 18.12 9.98 -16.89
N ILE A 324 17.30 10.11 -17.93
CA ILE A 324 16.84 9.00 -18.76
C ILE A 324 17.39 9.18 -20.17
N LYS A 325 18.00 8.12 -20.70
CA LYS A 325 18.38 7.94 -22.10
C LYS A 325 17.34 7.09 -22.80
N TYR A 326 16.81 7.55 -23.92
CA TYR A 326 15.77 6.87 -24.68
C TYR A 326 15.86 7.20 -26.18
N ILE A 327 15.18 6.41 -27.02
CA ILE A 327 15.03 6.69 -28.45
C ILE A 327 13.77 7.54 -28.68
N THR A 328 13.88 8.62 -29.45
CA THR A 328 12.75 9.48 -29.80
C THR A 328 11.90 8.87 -30.93
N ASN A 329 10.72 9.43 -31.17
CA ASN A 329 9.89 9.07 -32.35
C ASN A 329 10.59 9.31 -33.70
N GLU A 330 11.65 10.12 -33.73
CA GLU A 330 12.48 10.37 -34.92
C GLU A 330 13.63 9.36 -35.06
N GLY A 331 13.78 8.43 -34.12
CA GLY A 331 14.84 7.42 -34.08
C GLY A 331 16.19 7.95 -33.58
N THR A 332 16.22 9.12 -32.96
CA THR A 332 17.43 9.73 -32.37
C THR A 332 17.51 9.44 -30.88
N ILE A 333 18.72 9.42 -30.30
CA ILE A 333 18.91 9.16 -28.87
C ILE A 333 18.84 10.48 -28.09
N ALA A 334 17.89 10.58 -27.17
CA ALA A 334 17.74 11.75 -26.32
C ALA A 334 18.09 11.41 -24.87
N VAL A 335 18.56 12.44 -24.15
CA VAL A 335 18.78 12.39 -22.70
C VAL A 335 18.02 13.55 -22.07
N ASN A 336 17.13 13.21 -21.14
CA ASN A 336 16.31 14.17 -20.41
C ASN A 336 16.55 14.06 -18.91
N TYR A 337 16.54 15.20 -18.23
CA TYR A 337 16.59 15.28 -16.77
C TYR A 337 15.20 15.08 -16.18
N CYS A 338 15.10 14.30 -15.10
CA CYS A 338 13.89 14.06 -14.33
C CYS A 338 14.06 14.58 -12.91
N ASN A 339 13.11 15.41 -12.47
CA ASN A 339 13.07 16.00 -11.14
C ASN A 339 11.95 15.41 -10.28
N GLU A 340 11.64 16.04 -9.14
CA GLU A 340 10.55 15.64 -8.22
C GLU A 340 9.14 15.61 -8.83
N ASN A 341 8.92 16.30 -9.95
CA ASN A 341 7.61 16.37 -10.58
C ASN A 341 7.51 15.36 -11.71
N TYR A 342 8.31 15.52 -12.77
CA TYR A 342 8.36 14.65 -13.94
C TYR A 342 9.66 14.89 -14.74
N CYS A 343 9.87 14.09 -15.79
CA CYS A 343 10.95 14.34 -16.74
C CYS A 343 10.71 15.61 -17.58
N THR A 344 11.72 16.47 -17.61
CA THR A 344 11.77 17.65 -18.48
C THR A 344 11.96 17.24 -19.93
N ILE A 345 11.43 18.03 -20.87
CA ILE A 345 11.60 17.75 -22.31
C ILE A 345 12.68 18.65 -22.94
N GLN A 346 13.61 19.14 -22.14
CA GLN A 346 14.78 19.81 -22.68
C GLN A 346 15.86 18.78 -22.97
N GLN A 347 16.10 18.56 -24.25
CA GLN A 347 17.17 17.68 -24.72
C GLN A 347 18.52 18.35 -24.52
N TYR A 348 19.41 17.66 -23.81
CA TYR A 348 20.80 18.10 -23.64
C TYR A 348 21.65 17.61 -24.81
N TYR A 349 21.92 18.51 -25.76
CA TYR A 349 22.79 18.27 -26.91
C TYR A 349 24.27 18.58 -26.63
N ASN A 350 24.72 18.36 -25.40
CA ASN A 350 26.12 18.57 -25.07
C ASN A 350 26.95 17.45 -25.73
N THR A 351 28.11 17.81 -26.27
CA THR A 351 29.09 16.84 -26.79
C THR A 351 30.24 16.61 -25.82
N GLU A 352 30.31 17.39 -24.74
CA GLU A 352 31.38 17.38 -23.75
C GLU A 352 30.84 17.70 -22.36
N CYS A 353 31.61 17.36 -21.32
CA CYS A 353 31.27 17.68 -19.94
C CYS A 353 31.49 19.16 -19.65
N THR A 354 30.42 19.95 -19.73
CA THR A 354 30.43 21.40 -19.45
C THR A 354 29.92 21.74 -18.05
N GLU A 355 29.09 20.87 -17.47
CA GLU A 355 28.39 21.12 -16.21
C GLU A 355 28.46 19.89 -15.28
N ASP A 356 28.59 20.16 -13.98
CA ASP A 356 28.60 19.13 -12.94
C ASP A 356 27.21 18.51 -12.77
N LEU A 357 27.16 17.21 -12.46
CA LEU A 357 25.94 16.42 -12.26
C LEU A 357 24.99 16.42 -13.45
N THR A 358 25.50 16.54 -14.67
CA THR A 358 24.71 16.47 -15.91
C THR A 358 24.97 15.19 -16.68
N ALA A 359 24.00 14.74 -17.48
CA ALA A 359 24.18 13.60 -18.38
C ALA A 359 23.86 13.99 -19.83
N PHE A 360 24.56 13.35 -20.77
CA PHE A 360 24.33 13.56 -22.20
C PHE A 360 24.70 12.30 -23.01
N TYR A 361 24.27 12.28 -24.28
CA TYR A 361 24.66 11.22 -25.21
C TYR A 361 25.77 11.71 -26.15
N ASN A 362 26.94 11.10 -26.06
CA ASN A 362 28.04 11.38 -26.98
C ASN A 362 27.86 10.56 -28.26
N TYR A 363 27.35 11.20 -29.31
CA TYR A 363 27.12 10.60 -30.62
C TYR A 363 28.40 10.17 -31.37
N ASN A 364 29.56 10.75 -31.04
CA ASN A 364 30.81 10.36 -31.69
C ASN A 364 31.32 9.01 -31.18
N ASP A 365 31.13 8.75 -29.88
CA ASP A 365 31.60 7.53 -29.21
C ASP A 365 30.49 6.51 -28.97
N ASP A 366 29.23 6.85 -29.30
CA ASP A 366 28.02 6.06 -29.04
C ASP A 366 27.87 5.69 -27.56
N LYS A 367 28.02 6.71 -26.69
CA LYS A 367 28.10 6.52 -25.23
C LYS A 367 27.17 7.44 -24.47
N PHE A 368 26.51 6.88 -23.46
CA PHE A 368 25.82 7.64 -22.44
C PHE A 368 26.84 8.08 -21.38
N ILE A 369 26.96 9.38 -21.15
CA ILE A 369 27.99 9.97 -20.28
C ILE A 369 27.31 10.76 -19.16
N PHE A 370 27.79 10.57 -17.94
CA PHE A 370 27.49 11.40 -16.78
C PHE A 370 28.71 12.23 -16.41
N CYS A 371 28.54 13.52 -16.18
CA CYS A 371 29.59 14.46 -15.84
C CYS A 371 29.58 14.74 -14.35
N THR A 372 30.75 14.60 -13.73
CA THR A 372 30.94 14.92 -12.32
C THR A 372 32.27 15.60 -12.11
N LYS A 373 32.43 16.32 -11.02
CA LYS A 373 33.74 16.81 -10.58
C LYS A 373 34.75 15.70 -10.31
N ASN A 374 36.03 16.00 -10.53
CA ASN A 374 37.14 15.13 -10.16
C ASN A 374 37.31 15.13 -8.62
N ALA A 375 37.47 13.94 -8.04
CA ALA A 375 37.72 13.75 -6.61
C ALA A 375 39.08 14.27 -6.14
N GLU A 376 40.00 14.61 -7.05
CA GLU A 376 41.26 15.28 -6.72
C GLU A 376 41.20 16.80 -6.94
N ASN A 377 40.28 17.27 -7.80
CA ASN A 377 40.16 18.67 -8.20
C ASN A 377 38.73 19.03 -8.61
N LEU A 378 37.96 19.67 -7.71
CA LEU A 378 36.56 20.04 -7.97
C LEU A 378 36.34 21.06 -9.10
N TYR A 379 37.39 21.66 -9.63
CA TYR A 379 37.30 22.56 -10.78
C TYR A 379 37.40 21.82 -12.12
N GLU A 380 37.81 20.55 -12.09
CA GLU A 380 37.87 19.69 -13.27
C GLU A 380 36.63 18.79 -13.32
N LEU A 381 35.99 18.75 -14.49
CA LEU A 381 34.90 17.81 -14.76
C LEU A 381 35.46 16.57 -15.46
N ILE A 382 35.04 15.40 -14.99
CA ILE A 382 35.40 14.11 -15.56
C ILE A 382 34.14 13.43 -16.13
N PRO A 383 34.23 12.83 -17.33
CA PRO A 383 33.16 12.02 -17.90
C PRO A 383 33.18 10.60 -17.33
N ILE A 384 32.04 10.14 -16.85
CA ILE A 384 31.79 8.75 -16.47
C ILE A 384 30.93 8.12 -17.57
N THR A 385 31.45 7.09 -18.24
CA THR A 385 30.66 6.32 -19.21
C THR A 385 29.71 5.39 -18.47
N ILE A 386 28.41 5.53 -18.73
CA ILE A 386 27.37 4.65 -18.22
C ILE A 386 27.31 3.41 -19.12
N ASN A 387 27.85 2.30 -18.62
CA ASN A 387 27.89 1.03 -19.36
C ASN A 387 26.71 0.14 -18.96
N ASN A 388 26.17 -0.60 -19.93
CA ASN A 388 25.31 -1.74 -19.65
C ASN A 388 26.19 -2.89 -19.13
N ASN A 389 26.17 -3.12 -17.81
CA ASN A 389 27.01 -4.11 -17.16
C ASN A 389 26.36 -5.50 -17.13
N ASN A 390 26.02 -6.06 -18.30
CA ASN A 390 25.39 -7.39 -18.43
C ASN A 390 24.18 -7.58 -17.51
N GLY A 391 23.33 -6.55 -17.39
CA GLY A 391 22.15 -6.59 -16.54
C GLY A 391 22.40 -6.31 -15.05
N GLN A 392 23.53 -5.72 -14.67
CA GLN A 392 23.79 -5.22 -13.32
C GLN A 392 23.78 -3.69 -13.27
N SER A 393 23.21 -3.12 -12.22
CA SER A 393 23.32 -1.70 -11.91
C SER A 393 24.78 -1.29 -11.75
N TYR A 394 25.16 -0.15 -12.34
CA TYR A 394 26.43 0.50 -12.09
C TYR A 394 26.26 1.55 -10.99
N ASN A 395 27.15 1.52 -9.99
CA ASN A 395 27.08 2.38 -8.82
C ASN A 395 28.36 3.21 -8.73
N PHE A 396 28.24 4.51 -8.53
CA PHE A 396 29.40 5.41 -8.46
C PHE A 396 29.14 6.63 -7.57
N PHE A 397 30.21 7.35 -7.25
CA PHE A 397 30.21 8.50 -6.34
C PHE A 397 30.57 9.78 -7.09
N ALA A 398 29.79 10.83 -6.87
CA ALA A 398 30.06 12.17 -7.40
C ALA A 398 30.48 13.11 -6.25
N PRO A 399 31.70 13.66 -6.25
CA PRO A 399 32.17 14.49 -5.14
C PRO A 399 31.41 15.82 -5.04
N ILE A 400 30.98 16.15 -3.84
CA ILE A 400 30.35 17.43 -3.47
C ILE A 400 31.41 18.40 -2.94
N SER A 401 32.26 17.90 -2.02
CA SER A 401 33.30 18.70 -1.37
C SER A 401 34.49 17.84 -0.96
N LEU A 402 35.70 18.27 -1.33
CA LEU A 402 36.96 17.57 -1.02
C LEU A 402 37.42 17.78 0.40
N GLU A 403 37.17 18.96 0.97
CA GLU A 403 37.61 19.27 2.34
C GLU A 403 37.01 18.32 3.38
N VAL A 404 35.81 17.82 3.08
CA VAL A 404 35.00 16.98 3.97
C VAL A 404 34.78 15.56 3.42
N ASN A 405 35.33 15.24 2.25
CA ASN A 405 35.16 13.94 1.57
C ASN A 405 33.68 13.53 1.49
N ILE A 406 32.83 14.42 0.97
CA ILE A 406 31.40 14.22 0.83
C ILE A 406 31.05 13.95 -0.63
N TYR A 407 30.20 12.96 -0.88
CA TYR A 407 29.83 12.48 -2.21
C TYR A 407 28.32 12.25 -2.32
N TYR A 408 27.74 12.52 -3.49
CA TYR A 408 26.47 11.92 -3.87
C TYR A 408 26.69 10.45 -4.24
N TYR A 409 25.72 9.60 -3.90
CA TYR A 409 25.68 8.23 -4.37
C TYR A 409 24.69 8.09 -5.53
N LEU A 410 25.21 7.66 -6.68
CA LEU A 410 24.43 7.47 -7.89
C LEU A 410 24.41 6.00 -8.30
N THR A 411 23.28 5.60 -8.87
CA THR A 411 23.06 4.26 -9.40
C THR A 411 22.47 4.33 -10.81
N THR A 412 22.60 3.24 -11.55
CA THR A 412 21.95 3.05 -12.84
C THR A 412 20.97 1.91 -12.79
N ASN A 413 19.99 1.90 -13.69
CA ASN A 413 19.22 0.69 -13.91
C ASN A 413 20.10 -0.37 -14.60
N ASN A 414 19.61 -1.61 -14.65
CA ASN A 414 20.36 -2.76 -15.18
C ASN A 414 20.74 -2.62 -16.66
N SER A 415 19.95 -1.88 -17.44
CA SER A 415 20.23 -1.60 -18.86
C SER A 415 21.15 -0.39 -19.10
N GLY A 416 21.44 0.41 -18.07
CA GLY A 416 22.23 1.65 -18.22
C GLY A 416 21.51 2.72 -19.04
N ASN A 417 20.17 2.73 -19.02
CA ASN A 417 19.34 3.76 -19.64
C ASN A 417 18.93 4.84 -18.65
N ILE A 418 18.98 4.54 -17.34
CA ILE A 418 18.66 5.48 -16.27
C ILE A 418 19.91 5.65 -15.41
N VAL A 419 20.20 6.88 -15.01
CA VAL A 419 21.12 7.19 -13.93
C VAL A 419 20.42 8.14 -12.96
N GLY A 420 20.52 7.92 -11.66
CA GLY A 420 19.91 8.82 -10.70
C GLY A 420 20.44 8.65 -9.29
N PHE A 421 20.01 9.54 -8.42
CA PHE A 421 20.45 9.58 -7.04
C PHE A 421 19.81 8.44 -6.25
N ALA A 422 20.61 7.76 -5.45
CA ALA A 422 20.07 6.88 -4.44
C ALA A 422 19.48 7.69 -3.27
N THR A 423 18.56 7.08 -2.53
CA THR A 423 17.85 7.70 -1.40
C THR A 423 18.01 6.92 -0.09
N GLU A 424 18.81 5.85 -0.10
CA GLU A 424 19.05 4.98 1.04
C GLU A 424 20.10 5.44 2.03
N THR A 425 20.02 4.88 3.23
CA THR A 425 20.99 5.11 4.30
C THR A 425 21.66 3.83 4.72
N GLY A 426 22.93 3.90 5.10
CA GLY A 426 23.67 2.73 5.58
C GLY A 426 25.17 2.87 5.36
N VAL A 427 25.84 1.72 5.28
CA VAL A 427 27.28 1.65 5.04
C VAL A 427 27.54 0.78 3.82
N LEU A 428 28.55 1.17 3.05
CA LEU A 428 29.11 0.33 1.99
C LEU A 428 30.64 0.26 2.11
N ASN A 429 31.21 -0.83 1.58
CA ASN A 429 32.64 -0.92 1.35
C ASN A 429 32.95 -0.60 -0.11
N ILE A 430 33.74 0.45 -0.34
CA ILE A 430 34.27 0.77 -1.66
C ILE A 430 35.75 0.38 -1.74
N ASN A 431 36.18 -0.09 -2.90
CA ASN A 431 37.62 -0.15 -3.16
C ASN A 431 38.12 1.30 -3.28
N SER A 432 39.05 1.69 -2.42
CA SER A 432 39.79 2.94 -2.57
C SER A 432 40.42 3.00 -3.96
N PHE A 433 40.29 4.15 -4.63
CA PHE A 433 40.89 4.40 -5.94
C PHE A 433 42.42 4.23 -5.93
N ASP A 434 43.08 4.45 -4.79
CA ASP A 434 44.55 4.51 -4.71
C ASP A 434 45.23 3.26 -4.11
N GLU A 435 44.55 2.43 -3.32
CA GLU A 435 45.25 1.47 -2.44
C GLU A 435 44.73 0.02 -2.43
N ASN A 436 43.76 -0.37 -3.26
CA ASN A 436 43.04 -1.67 -3.11
C ASN A 436 42.49 -1.92 -1.69
N LYS A 437 42.41 -0.87 -0.87
CA LYS A 437 41.91 -0.93 0.50
C LYS A 437 40.41 -0.68 0.47
N LEU A 438 39.64 -1.56 1.09
CA LEU A 438 38.23 -1.34 1.30
C LEU A 438 38.06 -0.17 2.28
N LEU A 439 37.43 0.90 1.82
CA LEU A 439 37.03 2.04 2.63
C LEU A 439 35.54 1.92 2.92
N ALA A 440 35.19 1.93 4.20
CA ALA A 440 33.80 2.04 4.61
C ALA A 440 33.33 3.48 4.43
N MET A 441 32.23 3.67 3.70
CA MET A 441 31.53 4.93 3.58
C MET A 441 30.18 4.81 4.26
N ILE A 442 29.80 5.83 5.02
CA ILE A 442 28.46 5.97 5.57
C ILE A 442 27.66 6.90 4.66
N CYS A 443 26.43 6.51 4.36
CA CYS A 443 25.48 7.28 3.57
C CYS A 443 24.29 7.65 4.45
N GLU A 444 23.98 8.94 4.50
CA GLU A 444 22.88 9.50 5.27
C GLU A 444 21.97 10.30 4.35
N LYS A 445 20.69 10.43 4.76
CA LYS A 445 19.76 11.32 4.06
C LYS A 445 20.16 12.76 4.28
N SER A 446 20.20 13.52 3.20
CA SER A 446 20.50 14.93 3.25
C SER A 446 19.56 15.73 2.34
N TYR A 447 19.30 16.96 2.74
CA TYR A 447 18.58 17.98 1.97
C TYR A 447 19.55 19.01 1.37
N TYR A 448 20.84 18.68 1.26
CA TYR A 448 21.86 19.63 0.79
C TYR A 448 21.66 19.97 -0.68
N GLY A 449 21.54 21.27 -0.99
CA GLY A 449 22.13 21.84 -2.21
C GLY A 449 21.23 22.27 -3.35
N VAL A 450 19.94 21.99 -3.36
CA VAL A 450 18.99 22.53 -4.37
C VAL A 450 17.65 22.77 -3.68
N GLU A 451 16.82 23.68 -4.16
CA GLU A 451 15.46 23.96 -3.63
C GLU A 451 14.48 22.77 -3.73
N THR A 452 14.99 21.55 -3.88
CA THR A 452 14.21 20.33 -4.10
C THR A 452 13.79 19.72 -2.76
N LYS A 453 12.61 19.11 -2.74
CA LYS A 453 12.06 18.43 -1.56
C LYS A 453 12.56 17.00 -1.42
N ASN A 454 13.34 16.52 -2.38
CA ASN A 454 13.78 15.14 -2.45
C ASN A 454 14.88 14.82 -1.42
N GLU A 455 14.79 13.63 -0.84
CA GLU A 455 15.80 13.07 0.06
C GLU A 455 16.87 12.34 -0.77
N PHE A 456 18.11 12.82 -0.76
CA PHE A 456 19.22 12.11 -1.41
C PHE A 456 20.17 11.47 -0.41
N SER A 457 20.81 10.39 -0.80
CA SER A 457 21.93 9.79 -0.08
C SER A 457 23.19 10.62 -0.30
N VAL A 458 23.69 11.20 0.79
CA VAL A 458 25.00 11.83 0.83
C VAL A 458 25.93 10.96 1.65
N CYS A 459 27.04 10.59 1.05
CA CYS A 459 27.99 9.65 1.61
C CYS A 459 29.30 10.32 1.97
N TYR A 460 29.88 9.92 3.10
CA TYR A 460 31.14 10.45 3.58
C TYR A 460 31.98 9.35 4.22
N LYS A 461 33.29 9.59 4.29
CA LYS A 461 34.22 8.69 4.97
C LYS A 461 34.16 8.94 6.48
N ASP A 462 33.98 7.88 7.26
CA ASP A 462 34.04 7.93 8.72
C ASP A 462 35.04 6.88 9.22
N GLU A 463 35.99 7.29 10.04
CA GLU A 463 37.06 6.44 10.59
C GLU A 463 36.71 5.83 11.96
N HIS A 464 35.51 6.08 12.47
CA HIS A 464 35.05 5.69 13.80
C HIS A 464 33.75 4.87 13.78
N LEU A 465 33.50 4.15 12.68
CA LEU A 465 32.34 3.26 12.56
C LEU A 465 32.53 2.02 13.43
N ASN A 466 31.58 1.77 14.32
CA ASN A 466 31.54 0.60 15.20
C ASN A 466 30.12 0.06 15.31
N GLY A 467 29.98 -1.26 15.34
CA GLY A 467 28.70 -1.95 15.44
C GLY A 467 28.10 -2.33 14.08
N PHE A 468 26.79 -2.51 14.02
CA PHE A 468 26.09 -3.02 12.85
C PHE A 468 25.36 -1.93 12.06
N TYR A 469 25.62 -1.86 10.77
CA TYR A 469 24.99 -0.96 9.83
C TYR A 469 24.24 -1.75 8.77
N LYS A 470 23.29 -1.13 8.07
CA LYS A 470 22.68 -1.74 6.89
C LYS A 470 23.69 -1.74 5.74
N ASP A 471 23.89 -2.89 5.11
CA ASP A 471 24.62 -3.01 3.85
C ASP A 471 23.62 -2.71 2.72
N PHE A 472 23.52 -1.44 2.32
CA PHE A 472 22.45 -1.03 1.43
C PHE A 472 22.66 -1.51 -0.03
N LEU A 473 23.86 -1.97 -0.41
CA LEU A 473 24.13 -2.54 -1.75
C LEU A 473 23.61 -3.97 -1.89
N LYS A 474 23.78 -4.78 -0.85
CA LYS A 474 23.23 -6.14 -0.80
C LYS A 474 21.81 -6.17 -0.25
N GLY A 475 21.42 -5.07 0.37
CA GLY A 475 20.07 -4.77 0.77
C GLY A 475 19.61 -5.38 2.10
N GLY A 476 18.35 -5.12 2.48
CA GLY A 476 17.61 -5.30 3.72
C GLY A 476 17.79 -6.54 4.60
N ASN A 477 18.48 -7.60 4.19
CA ASN A 477 18.83 -8.71 5.12
C ASN A 477 20.33 -8.72 5.48
N ASN A 478 21.13 -7.90 4.81
CA ASN A 478 22.57 -7.84 4.99
C ASN A 478 22.90 -6.69 5.91
N LEU A 479 23.54 -7.03 7.04
CA LEU A 479 24.17 -6.05 7.90
C LEU A 479 25.66 -6.05 7.63
N MET A 480 26.30 -4.94 7.95
CA MET A 480 27.75 -4.80 7.93
C MET A 480 28.20 -4.53 9.36
N TYR A 481 29.02 -5.43 9.91
CA TYR A 481 29.65 -5.20 11.20
C TYR A 481 30.96 -4.46 11.00
N CYS A 482 31.08 -3.29 11.61
CA CYS A 482 32.26 -2.44 11.57
C CYS A 482 32.97 -2.43 12.93
N GLU A 483 34.29 -2.49 12.89
CA GLU A 483 35.15 -2.21 14.03
C GLU A 483 36.28 -1.29 13.58
N ASN A 484 36.30 -0.06 14.08
CA ASN A 484 37.19 1.00 13.63
C ASN A 484 37.20 1.16 12.10
N SER A 485 35.99 1.18 11.52
CA SER A 485 35.75 1.27 10.07
C SER A 485 36.30 0.13 9.21
N ASN A 486 36.81 -0.93 9.83
CA ASN A 486 37.00 -2.21 9.15
C ASN A 486 35.67 -2.95 9.17
N CYS A 487 34.98 -2.95 8.04
CA CYS A 487 33.61 -3.43 7.96
C CYS A 487 33.53 -4.76 7.19
N ASN A 488 32.88 -5.74 7.78
CA ASN A 488 32.65 -7.06 7.20
C ASN A 488 31.15 -7.30 7.01
N SER A 489 30.77 -7.72 5.80
CA SER A 489 29.39 -8.11 5.49
C SER A 489 29.02 -9.35 6.30
N ASN A 490 27.91 -9.28 7.02
CA ASN A 490 27.42 -10.33 7.92
C ASN A 490 25.92 -10.50 7.71
N VAL A 491 25.50 -11.72 7.37
CA VAL A 491 24.08 -12.01 7.19
C VAL A 491 23.47 -12.27 8.56
N LYS A 492 22.52 -11.43 8.96
CA LYS A 492 21.83 -11.52 10.25
C LYS A 492 20.34 -11.66 10.00
N TYR A 493 19.77 -12.73 10.53
CA TYR A 493 18.36 -13.04 10.28
C TYR A 493 17.42 -12.47 11.35
N ASN A 494 17.87 -12.44 12.60
CA ASN A 494 17.00 -12.32 13.77
C ASN A 494 17.72 -11.57 14.89
N GLY A 495 17.08 -10.54 15.44
CA GLY A 495 17.56 -9.79 16.61
C GLY A 495 17.50 -8.28 16.47
N TYR A 496 18.03 -7.58 17.46
CA TYR A 496 18.30 -6.14 17.40
C TYR A 496 19.79 -5.90 17.26
N PHE A 497 20.14 -4.93 16.44
CA PHE A 497 21.50 -4.58 16.10
C PHE A 497 21.68 -3.07 16.24
N MET A 498 22.84 -2.64 16.69
CA MET A 498 23.10 -1.25 17.07
C MET A 498 24.44 -0.79 16.54
N ASN A 499 24.63 0.52 16.44
CA ASN A 499 25.88 1.10 15.98
C ASN A 499 26.30 2.36 16.77
N SER A 500 27.50 2.87 16.49
CA SER A 500 28.05 4.08 17.10
C SER A 500 27.37 5.38 16.66
N LYS A 501 26.48 5.34 15.67
CA LYS A 501 25.61 6.47 15.27
C LYS A 501 24.28 6.50 16.02
N ASN A 502 24.14 5.58 16.98
CA ASN A 502 22.96 5.40 17.80
C ASN A 502 21.72 4.95 17.01
N ASP A 503 21.89 4.20 15.92
CA ASP A 503 20.77 3.56 15.23
C ASP A 503 20.45 2.20 15.87
N ILE A 504 19.17 1.84 15.83
CA ILE A 504 18.69 0.50 16.15
C ILE A 504 18.15 -0.11 14.86
N ILE A 505 18.62 -1.30 14.52
CA ILE A 505 18.18 -2.10 13.38
C ILE A 505 17.56 -3.38 13.94
N GLN A 506 16.27 -3.61 13.67
CA GLN A 506 15.57 -4.82 14.05
C GLN A 506 15.47 -5.74 12.83
N CYS A 507 16.01 -6.96 12.95
CA CYS A 507 15.85 -7.99 11.95
C CYS A 507 14.88 -9.06 12.43
N ASN A 508 13.89 -9.40 11.59
CA ASN A 508 12.99 -10.53 11.82
C ASN A 508 12.89 -11.36 10.55
N SER A 509 13.26 -12.64 10.63
CA SER A 509 13.20 -13.59 9.52
C SER A 509 13.93 -13.09 8.27
N GLY A 510 15.06 -12.43 8.49
CA GLY A 510 15.86 -11.81 7.45
C GLY A 510 15.58 -10.32 7.27
N LEU A 511 14.35 -9.83 7.44
CA LEU A 511 14.02 -8.44 7.11
C LEU A 511 14.52 -7.48 8.20
N CYS A 512 15.49 -6.62 7.87
CA CYS A 512 16.07 -5.64 8.79
C CYS A 512 15.54 -4.21 8.57
N LEU A 513 14.83 -3.68 9.57
CA LEU A 513 14.25 -2.33 9.57
C LEU A 513 14.94 -1.43 10.59
N SER A 514 15.11 -0.15 10.24
CA SER A 514 15.67 0.84 11.17
C SER A 514 14.54 1.34 12.07
N ILE A 515 14.78 1.43 13.38
CA ILE A 515 13.82 1.91 14.36
C ILE A 515 14.29 3.28 14.88
N SER A 516 13.43 4.29 14.77
CA SER A 516 13.73 5.67 15.19
C SER A 516 13.07 6.08 16.51
N SER A 517 12.50 5.14 17.27
CA SER A 517 11.76 5.48 18.49
C SER A 517 12.71 5.82 19.66
N TYR A 518 12.45 6.98 20.29
CA TYR A 518 13.10 7.42 21.52
C TYR A 518 12.14 7.16 22.67
N MET A 519 12.50 6.26 23.59
CA MET A 519 11.70 6.01 24.78
C MET A 519 12.60 5.76 25.99
N ASN A 520 12.38 6.52 27.05
CA ASN A 520 13.04 6.30 28.34
C ASN A 520 12.44 5.15 29.15
N THR A 521 11.30 4.59 28.70
CA THR A 521 10.59 3.49 29.34
C THR A 521 10.46 2.30 28.40
N CYS A 522 10.33 1.10 28.95
CA CYS A 522 10.08 -0.11 28.16
C CYS A 522 8.74 -0.03 27.43
N TYR A 523 8.80 0.05 26.10
CA TYR A 523 7.63 -0.02 25.24
C TYR A 523 7.01 -1.41 25.28
N SER A 524 7.86 -2.43 25.15
CA SER A 524 7.49 -3.83 25.28
C SER A 524 8.55 -4.58 26.10
N ASN A 525 8.16 -5.72 26.64
CA ASN A 525 9.13 -6.67 27.15
C ASN A 525 10.04 -7.15 26.01
N TYR A 526 11.31 -7.34 26.32
CA TYR A 526 12.33 -7.89 25.45
C TYR A 526 12.63 -7.07 24.19
N SER A 527 12.38 -5.75 24.21
CA SER A 527 12.80 -4.82 23.14
C SER A 527 14.12 -4.13 23.46
N VAL A 528 14.71 -3.48 22.45
CA VAL A 528 15.80 -2.51 22.62
C VAL A 528 15.27 -1.11 22.42
N ASN A 529 15.60 -0.19 23.33
CA ASN A 529 15.20 1.20 23.27
C ASN A 529 16.42 2.12 23.23
N LYS A 530 16.24 3.29 22.61
CA LYS A 530 17.20 4.38 22.60
C LYS A 530 16.78 5.44 23.63
N THR A 531 17.70 5.81 24.53
CA THR A 531 17.50 6.88 25.50
C THR A 531 17.69 8.25 24.84
N GLU A 532 17.22 9.32 25.48
CA GLU A 532 17.46 10.70 25.03
C GLU A 532 18.95 11.05 24.89
N ASN A 533 19.82 10.42 25.70
CA ASN A 533 21.27 10.62 25.65
C ASN A 533 21.94 9.80 24.54
N GLY A 534 21.18 9.04 23.74
CA GLY A 534 21.67 8.18 22.67
C GLY A 534 22.21 6.82 23.14
N SER A 535 22.14 6.50 24.44
CA SER A 535 22.50 5.16 24.93
C SER A 535 21.40 4.15 24.60
N PHE A 536 21.77 2.87 24.54
CA PHE A 536 20.84 1.78 24.31
C PHE A 536 20.51 1.04 25.61
N SER A 537 19.26 0.61 25.73
CA SER A 537 18.81 -0.24 26.83
C SER A 537 18.02 -1.43 26.32
N PHE A 538 18.19 -2.59 26.94
CA PHE A 538 17.39 -3.78 26.73
C PHE A 538 16.32 -3.90 27.81
N CYS A 539 15.07 -4.13 27.40
CA CYS A 539 13.95 -4.23 28.31
C CYS A 539 13.73 -5.67 28.75
N TYR A 540 13.85 -5.95 30.03
CA TYR A 540 13.59 -7.27 30.60
C TYR A 540 12.61 -7.14 31.77
N ASN A 541 11.45 -7.78 31.66
CA ASN A 541 10.36 -7.66 32.64
C ASN A 541 10.01 -6.20 33.00
N ASN A 542 9.78 -5.39 31.96
CA ASN A 542 9.47 -3.96 31.99
C ASN A 542 10.51 -3.07 32.69
N THR A 543 11.70 -3.62 32.93
CA THR A 543 12.82 -2.88 33.50
C THR A 543 13.87 -2.68 32.41
N PRO A 544 14.29 -1.43 32.13
CA PRO A 544 15.36 -1.16 31.16
C PRO A 544 16.72 -1.47 31.80
N TYR A 545 17.58 -2.17 31.08
CA TYR A 545 18.95 -2.48 31.44
C TYR A 545 19.89 -1.87 30.39
N ASP A 546 20.84 -1.04 30.81
CA ASP A 546 21.80 -0.44 29.88
C ASP A 546 22.63 -1.51 29.16
N ILE A 547 22.78 -1.35 27.84
CA ILE A 547 23.62 -2.22 27.03
C ILE A 547 25.07 -1.71 27.15
N THR A 548 25.96 -2.59 27.62
CA THR A 548 27.37 -2.27 27.88
C THR A 548 28.29 -3.10 26.98
N SER A 549 29.62 -2.93 27.11
CA SER A 549 30.61 -3.76 26.42
C SER A 549 30.62 -5.23 26.85
N ASN A 550 30.04 -5.55 28.02
CA ASN A 550 29.98 -6.92 28.53
C ASN A 550 28.76 -7.66 27.98
N ASP A 551 28.95 -8.95 27.71
CA ASP A 551 27.87 -9.86 27.35
C ASP A 551 27.03 -10.22 28.59
N TYR A 552 25.72 -10.10 28.48
CA TYR A 552 24.74 -10.56 29.47
C TYR A 552 23.78 -11.57 28.84
N TYR A 553 23.27 -12.47 29.67
CA TYR A 553 22.36 -13.54 29.25
C TYR A 553 21.10 -13.48 30.11
N TYR A 554 19.94 -13.42 29.46
CA TYR A 554 18.64 -13.33 30.09
C TYR A 554 17.78 -14.54 29.71
N LEU A 555 17.35 -15.32 30.70
CA LEU A 555 16.41 -16.42 30.48
C LEU A 555 15.00 -15.86 30.38
N VAL A 556 14.33 -16.06 29.26
CA VAL A 556 12.92 -15.70 29.07
C VAL A 556 12.09 -16.96 29.10
N GLU A 557 11.16 -17.04 30.06
CA GLU A 557 10.27 -18.19 30.29
C GLU A 557 8.87 -17.93 29.72
N ASN A 558 8.11 -19.02 29.54
CA ASN A 558 6.73 -19.01 29.05
C ASN A 558 6.58 -18.50 27.61
N ILE A 559 7.49 -18.90 26.74
CA ILE A 559 7.50 -18.52 25.33
C ILE A 559 7.64 -19.75 24.43
N ASP A 560 7.20 -19.65 23.17
CA ASP A 560 7.46 -20.67 22.16
C ASP A 560 8.92 -20.56 21.67
N PRO A 561 9.78 -21.55 21.94
CA PRO A 561 11.18 -21.51 21.50
C PRO A 561 11.35 -21.65 19.98
N ASN A 562 10.30 -22.03 19.25
CA ASN A 562 10.34 -22.13 17.79
C ASN A 562 10.12 -20.77 17.11
N THR A 563 9.65 -19.77 17.87
CA THR A 563 9.43 -18.42 17.37
C THR A 563 10.74 -17.62 17.49
N PRO A 564 11.31 -17.14 16.38
CA PRO A 564 12.60 -16.46 16.41
C PRO A 564 12.49 -15.05 17.03
N TYR A 565 13.38 -14.75 17.98
CA TYR A 565 13.54 -13.40 18.51
C TYR A 565 13.88 -12.39 17.38
N PRO A 566 13.26 -11.20 17.30
CA PRO A 566 12.60 -10.47 18.38
C PRO A 566 11.10 -10.70 18.54
N TYR A 567 10.50 -11.57 17.74
CA TYR A 567 9.10 -11.89 17.89
C TYR A 567 8.92 -12.89 19.03
N ILE A 568 8.04 -12.58 19.97
CA ILE A 568 7.81 -13.37 21.18
C ILE A 568 6.35 -13.82 21.19
N GLU A 569 6.13 -15.12 21.18
CA GLU A 569 4.83 -15.75 21.35
C GLU A 569 4.78 -16.52 22.66
N GLU A 570 3.63 -16.50 23.33
CA GLU A 570 3.43 -17.25 24.57
C GLU A 570 3.52 -18.76 24.31
N GLY A 571 4.18 -19.47 25.22
CA GLY A 571 4.36 -20.91 25.13
C GLY A 571 4.79 -21.52 26.45
N ASN A 572 5.13 -22.81 26.46
CA ASN A 572 5.58 -23.51 27.67
C ASN A 572 7.11 -23.69 27.72
N GLY A 573 7.85 -23.08 26.80
CA GLY A 573 9.29 -23.18 26.70
C GLY A 573 10.01 -21.95 27.25
N SER A 574 11.31 -21.91 26.99
CA SER A 574 12.18 -20.78 27.34
C SER A 574 13.23 -20.58 26.27
N ILE A 575 13.65 -19.33 26.06
CA ILE A 575 14.82 -18.99 25.25
C ILE A 575 15.81 -18.22 26.11
N MET A 576 17.08 -18.27 25.72
CA MET A 576 18.12 -17.40 26.28
C MET A 576 18.34 -16.24 25.32
N ILE A 577 18.32 -15.01 25.81
CA ILE A 577 18.67 -13.82 25.03
C ILE A 577 20.07 -13.38 25.44
N LYS A 578 20.97 -13.25 24.47
CA LYS A 578 22.30 -12.67 24.64
C LYS A 578 22.25 -11.19 24.29
N VAL A 579 22.60 -10.34 25.25
CA VAL A 579 22.77 -8.89 25.08
C VAL A 579 24.26 -8.59 25.06
N SER A 580 24.75 -8.08 23.93
CA SER A 580 26.14 -7.66 23.69
C SER A 580 26.16 -6.18 23.33
N GLN A 581 27.34 -5.55 23.27
CA GLN A 581 27.49 -4.10 23.01
C GLN A 581 26.69 -3.58 21.79
N TYR A 582 26.68 -4.35 20.71
CA TYR A 582 26.07 -3.95 19.43
C TYR A 582 24.99 -4.92 18.93
N SER A 583 24.62 -5.94 19.71
CA SER A 583 23.55 -6.86 19.31
C SER A 583 22.79 -7.43 20.50
N VAL A 584 21.50 -7.68 20.29
CA VAL A 584 20.63 -8.47 21.17
C VAL A 584 20.03 -9.57 20.33
N GLU A 585 20.42 -10.81 20.62
CA GLU A 585 20.12 -11.98 19.78
C GLU A 585 19.67 -13.16 20.66
N GLN A 586 18.88 -14.06 20.09
CA GLN A 586 18.61 -15.34 20.74
C GLN A 586 19.87 -16.19 20.74
N TYR A 587 20.24 -16.67 21.92
CA TYR A 587 21.38 -17.55 22.11
C TYR A 587 20.94 -19.00 21.89
N LEU A 588 21.36 -19.58 20.77
CA LEU A 588 21.12 -20.97 20.45
C LEU A 588 22.24 -21.83 21.03
N THR A 589 21.89 -22.77 21.90
CA THR A 589 22.79 -23.85 22.31
C THR A 589 22.43 -25.12 21.58
N ASP A 590 23.43 -25.94 21.23
CA ASP A 590 23.16 -27.29 20.74
C ASP A 590 22.48 -28.17 21.81
N GLN A 591 22.09 -29.38 21.42
CA GLN A 591 21.41 -30.36 22.26
C GLN A 591 22.23 -30.78 23.49
N ASN A 592 23.53 -30.49 23.51
CA ASN A 592 24.46 -30.78 24.60
C ASN A 592 24.81 -29.53 25.43
N GLY A 593 24.18 -28.39 25.18
CA GLY A 593 24.51 -27.11 25.82
C GLY A 593 25.86 -26.53 25.37
N LYS A 594 26.41 -27.00 24.24
CA LYS A 594 27.60 -26.45 23.60
C LYS A 594 27.22 -25.46 22.51
N ILE A 595 28.13 -24.51 22.29
CA ILE A 595 28.07 -23.49 21.24
C ILE A 595 28.35 -24.14 19.89
#